data_AF-A0A1S1CTM4-F1
#
_entry.id   AF-A0A1S1CTM4-F1
#
_cell.length_a   1.000
_cell.length_b   1.000
_cell.length_c   1.000
_cell.angle_alpha   90.00
_cell.angle_beta   90.00
_cell.angle_gamma   90.00
#
_symmetry.space_group_name_H-M   'P 1'
#
loop_
_entity.id
_entity.type
_entity.pdbx_description
1 polymer ?
#
loop_
_entity_poly.entity_id
_entity_poly.type
_entity_poly.pdbx_seq_one_letter_code
_entity_poly.pdbx_strand_id
1 'polypeptide(L)'
;MSNLEEFAKAVAKDIKRIETNYATKEEMHEATEIDYSQIVTHEELEGKHYLTQHQSLADYAKKSEIVKPQLTLTGNDLSITGGNRVTLPLPENVGHEIRGTGSPEGRITAEIGTTYVDVNVTNGALKWIKESGNGNTGWKVLTGDTGWRTLRTLSKLTVGGRTSFIKIRRVNNLVSYQFGGLDWGWFGIIRREGPGFVRHSSTGDRGVKVLNPGDIPEGFRSESSLIGSIYSDSGKPYGIWYLGGKSDANYIQFSFNDVIPTDRDIGDIRVSAVSYITDEPWPTTLP
;
A
#
# COMPACT_ATOMS: atom_id res chain seq x y z
N MET A 1 -140.91 15.32 41.73
CA MET A 1 -139.87 14.39 41.24
C MET A 1 -139.66 14.42 39.71
N SER A 2 -140.28 15.29 38.90
CA SER A 2 -140.23 15.18 37.42
C SER A 2 -139.06 15.89 36.70
N ASN A 3 -138.43 16.94 37.24
CA ASN A 3 -137.49 17.77 36.44
C ASN A 3 -136.04 17.25 36.39
N LEU A 4 -135.63 16.35 37.29
CA LEU A 4 -134.25 15.86 37.35
C LEU A 4 -133.97 14.76 36.31
N GLU A 5 -135.00 14.00 35.95
CA GLU A 5 -134.90 12.87 35.02
C GLU A 5 -134.76 13.31 33.55
N GLU A 6 -135.40 14.41 33.16
CA GLU A 6 -135.26 14.99 31.81
C GLU A 6 -133.86 15.53 31.55
N PHE A 7 -133.25 16.20 32.54
CA PHE A 7 -131.89 16.72 32.41
C PHE A 7 -130.86 15.60 32.20
N ALA A 8 -130.98 14.51 32.97
CA ALA A 8 -130.10 13.36 32.83
C ALA A 8 -130.18 12.73 31.43
N LYS A 9 -131.38 12.64 30.85
CA LYS A 9 -131.56 12.12 29.47
C LYS A 9 -130.94 13.03 28.41
N ALA A 10 -131.05 14.36 28.57
CA ALA A 10 -130.45 15.30 27.63
C ALA A 10 -128.92 15.22 27.63
N VAL A 11 -128.30 15.18 28.82
CA VAL A 11 -126.83 15.09 28.98
C VAL A 11 -126.28 13.79 28.39
N ALA A 12 -126.95 12.66 28.62
CA ALA A 12 -126.51 11.37 28.07
C ALA A 12 -126.48 11.37 26.53
N LYS A 13 -127.42 12.07 25.88
CA LYS A 13 -127.47 12.18 24.42
C LYS A 13 -126.30 12.99 23.86
N ASP A 14 -125.91 14.08 24.53
CA ASP A 14 -124.80 14.92 24.08
C ASP A 14 -123.44 14.24 24.29
N ILE A 15 -123.24 13.51 25.39
CA ILE A 15 -122.01 12.72 25.63
C ILE A 15 -121.81 11.70 24.49
N LYS A 16 -122.85 10.97 24.13
CA LYS A 16 -122.76 9.96 23.06
C LYS A 16 -122.39 10.57 21.71
N ARG A 17 -122.84 11.80 21.42
CA ARG A 17 -122.49 12.53 20.18
C ARG A 17 -121.03 13.00 20.19
N ILE A 18 -120.48 13.32 21.35
CA ILE A 18 -119.05 13.68 21.48
C ILE A 18 -118.17 12.45 21.27
N GLU A 19 -118.55 11.28 21.78
CA GLU A 19 -117.75 10.06 21.59
C GLU A 19 -117.68 9.59 20.13
N THR A 20 -118.70 9.89 19.31
CA THR A 20 -118.79 9.39 17.92
C THR A 20 -118.16 10.29 16.86
N ASN A 21 -117.89 11.57 17.15
CA ASN A 21 -117.48 12.53 16.13
C ASN A 21 -116.06 13.11 16.31
N TYR A 22 -115.29 12.64 17.29
CA TYR A 22 -113.91 13.09 17.51
C TYR A 22 -112.93 11.97 17.15
N ALA A 23 -111.93 12.31 16.32
CA ALA A 23 -110.81 11.41 16.03
C ALA A 23 -109.99 11.17 17.29
N THR A 24 -109.56 9.93 17.49
CA THR A 24 -108.81 9.53 18.67
C THR A 24 -107.33 9.92 18.55
N LYS A 25 -106.66 10.04 19.69
CA LYS A 25 -105.22 10.40 19.72
C LYS A 25 -104.34 9.33 19.07
N GLU A 26 -104.70 8.05 19.17
CA GLU A 26 -104.00 6.96 18.47
C GLU A 26 -104.01 7.17 16.95
N GLU A 27 -105.16 7.51 16.37
CA GLU A 27 -105.30 7.67 14.92
C GLU A 27 -104.46 8.83 14.36
N MET A 28 -104.19 9.86 15.15
CA MET A 28 -103.25 10.94 14.77
C MET A 28 -101.77 10.54 14.89
N HIS A 29 -101.44 9.57 15.73
CA HIS A 29 -100.06 9.17 16.00
C HIS A 29 -99.51 8.25 14.90
N GLU A 30 -100.30 7.28 14.42
CA GLU A 30 -99.90 6.34 13.36
C GLU A 30 -99.59 7.01 12.02
N ALA A 31 -100.17 8.18 11.72
CA ALA A 31 -99.95 8.88 10.46
C ALA A 31 -98.58 9.58 10.34
N THR A 32 -97.71 9.53 11.36
CA THR A 32 -96.51 10.40 11.47
C THR A 32 -95.16 9.70 11.73
N GLU A 33 -95.07 8.37 11.73
CA GLU A 33 -93.80 7.69 12.08
C GLU A 33 -92.70 7.84 11.01
N ILE A 34 -91.53 8.33 11.43
CA ILE A 34 -90.29 8.43 10.66
C ILE A 34 -89.35 7.29 11.11
N ASP A 35 -88.63 6.62 10.20
CA ASP A 35 -87.69 5.54 10.53
C ASP A 35 -86.33 6.09 11.01
N TYR A 36 -86.01 5.84 12.28
CA TYR A 36 -84.81 6.32 12.96
C TYR A 36 -83.59 5.37 12.84
N SER A 37 -83.72 4.20 12.22
CA SER A 37 -82.64 3.19 12.15
C SER A 37 -81.46 3.56 11.23
N GLN A 38 -81.64 4.56 10.38
CA GLN A 38 -80.63 5.01 9.40
C GLN A 38 -79.95 6.33 9.79
N ILE A 39 -80.24 6.86 10.99
CA ILE A 39 -79.68 8.13 11.46
C ILE A 39 -78.82 7.90 12.70
N VAL A 40 -77.61 8.46 12.66
CA VAL A 40 -76.69 8.41 13.80
C VAL A 40 -77.24 9.32 14.90
N THR A 41 -77.42 8.76 16.10
CA THR A 41 -77.94 9.52 17.25
C THR A 41 -76.83 10.27 17.97
N HIS A 42 -77.21 11.33 18.69
CA HIS A 42 -76.25 12.09 19.50
C HIS A 42 -75.66 11.23 20.63
N GLU A 43 -76.45 10.34 21.21
CA GLU A 43 -75.99 9.39 22.24
C GLU A 43 -75.01 8.35 21.71
N GLU A 44 -75.20 7.86 20.47
CA GLU A 44 -74.21 6.98 19.83
C GLU A 44 -72.88 7.68 19.52
N LEU A 45 -72.94 8.96 19.16
CA LEU A 45 -71.74 9.79 18.94
C LEU A 45 -71.01 10.07 20.26
N GLU A 46 -71.75 10.43 21.30
CA GLU A 46 -71.20 10.78 22.61
C GLU A 46 -70.69 9.54 23.36
N GLY A 47 -71.45 8.44 23.33
CA GLY A 47 -71.10 7.17 23.97
C GLY A 47 -69.89 6.47 23.35
N LYS A 48 -69.59 6.73 22.07
CA LYS A 48 -68.38 6.23 21.41
C LYS A 48 -67.19 7.20 21.51
N HIS A 49 -67.34 8.31 22.24
CA HIS A 49 -66.32 9.33 22.44
C HIS A 49 -65.63 9.77 21.13
N TYR A 50 -66.41 9.89 20.07
CA TYR A 50 -65.88 10.38 18.80
C TYR A 50 -65.54 11.88 18.95
N LEU A 51 -64.27 12.14 19.30
CA LEU A 51 -63.57 13.43 19.23
C LEU A 51 -64.29 14.61 19.94
N THR A 52 -64.52 14.49 21.24
CA THR A 52 -65.00 15.63 22.05
C THR A 52 -63.93 16.71 22.26
N GLN A 53 -62.64 16.42 22.04
CA GLN A 53 -61.54 17.39 22.05
C GLN A 53 -60.46 17.03 21.01
N HIS A 54 -59.81 18.06 20.46
CA HIS A 54 -58.67 17.90 19.55
C HIS A 54 -57.47 17.29 20.30
N GLN A 55 -56.90 16.20 19.79
CA GLN A 55 -55.67 15.64 20.35
C GLN A 55 -54.48 16.53 19.97
N SER A 56 -53.71 16.99 20.96
CA SER A 56 -52.56 17.85 20.69
C SER A 56 -51.54 17.13 19.81
N LEU A 57 -51.13 17.79 18.72
CA LEU A 57 -50.01 17.36 17.88
C LEU A 57 -48.71 18.08 18.21
N ALA A 58 -48.66 18.84 19.32
CA ALA A 58 -47.52 19.69 19.68
C ALA A 58 -46.21 18.90 19.83
N ASP A 59 -46.29 17.63 20.21
CA ASP A 59 -45.12 16.75 20.39
C ASP A 59 -44.64 16.09 19.08
N TYR A 60 -45.37 16.28 17.97
CA TYR A 60 -45.01 15.71 16.66
C TYR A 60 -44.31 16.74 15.79
N ALA A 61 -43.12 16.39 15.30
CA ALA A 61 -42.39 17.20 14.33
C ALA A 61 -43.10 17.22 12.96
N LYS A 62 -43.14 18.39 12.32
CA LYS A 62 -43.59 18.52 10.94
C LYS A 62 -42.56 17.92 10.00
N LYS A 63 -43.01 17.45 8.83
CA LYS A 63 -42.13 16.91 7.79
C LYS A 63 -41.04 17.91 7.33
N SER A 64 -41.31 19.21 7.43
CA SER A 64 -40.35 20.28 7.13
C SER A 64 -39.28 20.48 8.22
N GLU A 65 -39.55 20.04 9.44
CA GLU A 65 -38.65 20.14 10.60
C GLU A 65 -37.73 18.91 10.71
N ILE A 66 -38.02 17.86 9.94
CA ILE A 66 -37.16 16.68 9.83
C ILE A 66 -35.97 17.04 8.94
N VAL A 67 -34.79 17.13 9.55
CA VAL A 67 -33.52 17.32 8.85
C VAL A 67 -33.30 16.15 7.89
N LYS A 68 -33.14 16.47 6.60
CA LYS A 68 -32.91 15.45 5.58
C LYS A 68 -31.47 14.94 5.66
N PRO A 69 -31.23 13.65 5.46
CA PRO A 69 -29.90 13.13 5.30
C PRO A 69 -29.21 13.83 4.13
N GLN A 70 -28.05 14.44 4.39
CA GLN A 70 -27.27 15.07 3.35
C GLN A 70 -25.78 14.80 3.58
N LEU A 71 -25.08 14.52 2.49
CA LEU A 71 -23.65 14.36 2.41
C LEU A 71 -23.13 15.38 1.41
N THR A 72 -22.21 16.25 1.84
CA THR A 72 -21.64 17.28 0.96
C THR A 72 -20.13 17.25 1.06
N LEU A 73 -19.45 17.34 -0.09
CA LEU A 73 -18.01 17.50 -0.20
C LEU A 73 -17.70 18.90 -0.74
N THR A 74 -16.98 19.70 0.03
CA THR A 74 -16.52 21.04 -0.41
C THR A 74 -15.02 21.14 -0.19
N GLY A 75 -14.24 21.19 -1.27
CA GLY A 75 -12.78 21.10 -1.18
C GLY A 75 -12.35 19.77 -0.54
N ASN A 76 -11.68 19.86 0.61
CA ASN A 76 -11.21 18.72 1.40
C ASN A 76 -12.11 18.41 2.62
N ASP A 77 -13.25 19.09 2.76
CA ASP A 77 -14.14 18.95 3.91
C ASP A 77 -15.36 18.09 3.57
N LEU A 78 -15.61 17.08 4.41
CA LEU A 78 -16.79 16.22 4.36
C LEU A 78 -17.80 16.68 5.42
N SER A 79 -18.99 17.11 5.00
CA SER A 79 -20.08 17.53 5.88
C SER A 79 -21.23 16.52 5.88
N ILE A 80 -21.70 16.17 7.08
CA ILE A 80 -22.73 15.15 7.32
C ILE A 80 -23.86 15.75 8.17
N THR A 81 -25.10 15.65 7.69
CA THR A 81 -26.31 16.07 8.44
C THR A 81 -27.43 15.03 8.30
N GLY A 82 -28.40 15.06 9.21
CA GLY A 82 -29.59 14.20 9.14
C GLY A 82 -29.36 12.71 9.43
N GLY A 83 -28.41 12.37 10.32
CA GLY A 83 -28.28 11.00 10.85
C GLY A 83 -27.58 9.98 9.94
N ASN A 84 -26.81 10.43 8.93
CA ASN A 84 -26.01 9.50 8.12
C ASN A 84 -24.91 8.84 8.97
N ARG A 85 -24.62 7.57 8.68
CA ARG A 85 -23.47 6.84 9.23
C ARG A 85 -22.39 6.72 8.16
N VAL A 86 -21.19 7.21 8.45
CA VAL A 86 -19.99 7.01 7.62
C VAL A 86 -19.01 6.19 8.43
N THR A 87 -18.67 4.99 7.94
CA THR A 87 -17.63 4.15 8.54
C THR A 87 -16.38 4.28 7.68
N LEU A 88 -15.32 4.89 8.24
CA LEU A 88 -13.98 4.89 7.65
C LEU A 88 -13.13 3.89 8.42
N PRO A 89 -12.97 2.64 7.95
CA PRO A 89 -12.05 1.71 8.58
C PRO A 89 -10.63 2.30 8.50
N LEU A 90 -9.85 2.14 9.57
CA LEU A 90 -8.43 2.43 9.47
C LEU A 90 -7.82 1.46 8.45
N PRO A 91 -7.10 1.95 7.42
CA PRO A 91 -6.19 1.08 6.68
C PRO A 91 -5.13 0.58 7.66
N GLU A 92 -5.11 -0.73 7.97
CA GLU A 92 -4.23 -1.28 9.01
C GLU A 92 -2.73 -1.22 8.66
N ASN A 93 -2.36 -0.80 7.44
CA ASN A 93 -0.98 -0.60 6.99
C ASN A 93 -0.90 0.40 5.83
N VAL A 94 -0.90 1.72 6.11
CA VAL A 94 -0.49 2.70 5.09
C VAL A 94 1.01 2.92 5.26
N GLY A 95 1.82 2.06 4.64
CA GLY A 95 3.27 2.23 4.64
C GLY A 95 3.62 3.65 4.18
N HIS A 96 4.03 4.51 5.11
CA HIS A 96 4.42 5.88 4.78
C HIS A 96 5.74 5.85 4.01
N GLU A 97 5.83 6.63 2.93
CA GLU A 97 7.12 6.91 2.30
C GLU A 97 7.75 8.11 3.02
N ILE A 98 8.80 7.83 3.80
CA ILE A 98 9.61 8.84 4.46
C ILE A 98 10.64 9.38 3.46
N ARG A 99 11.03 10.65 3.58
CA ARG A 99 12.06 11.26 2.74
C ARG A 99 13.12 11.92 3.60
N GLY A 100 14.39 11.81 3.22
CA GLY A 100 15.50 12.45 3.91
C GLY A 100 16.82 12.26 3.17
N THR A 101 17.94 12.51 3.85
CA THR A 101 19.29 12.34 3.28
C THR A 101 20.04 11.21 3.97
N GLY A 102 20.69 10.34 3.19
CA GLY A 102 21.51 9.23 3.67
C GLY A 102 20.72 7.99 4.11
N SER A 103 21.41 6.93 4.55
CA SER A 103 20.80 5.68 5.00
C SER A 103 19.90 5.85 6.23
N PRO A 104 18.63 5.39 6.24
CA PRO A 104 17.77 5.45 7.42
C PRO A 104 18.20 4.49 8.55
N GLU A 105 19.08 3.53 8.25
CA GLU A 105 19.56 2.52 9.20
C GLU A 105 20.24 3.17 10.42
N GLY A 106 19.81 2.75 11.62
CA GLY A 106 20.25 3.30 12.91
C GLY A 106 19.68 4.68 13.25
N ARG A 107 18.98 5.35 12.32
CA ARG A 107 18.50 6.74 12.49
C ARG A 107 16.99 6.86 12.58
N ILE A 108 16.25 6.09 11.78
CA ILE A 108 14.80 6.24 11.63
C ILE A 108 14.08 5.00 12.17
N THR A 109 13.30 5.17 13.24
CA THR A 109 12.40 4.14 13.77
C THR A 109 11.15 4.04 12.89
N ALA A 110 10.82 2.82 12.45
CA ALA A 110 9.63 2.56 11.65
C ALA A 110 9.18 1.09 11.76
N GLU A 111 7.91 0.85 11.46
CA GLU A 111 7.36 -0.50 11.32
C GLU A 111 7.77 -1.16 10.00
N ILE A 112 7.79 -2.49 9.98
CA ILE A 112 8.05 -3.30 8.79
C ILE A 112 7.13 -2.86 7.64
N GLY A 113 7.67 -2.75 6.42
CA GLY A 113 6.95 -2.30 5.23
C GLY A 113 7.03 -0.79 4.98
N THR A 114 7.45 0.01 5.96
CA THR A 114 7.73 1.44 5.73
C THR A 114 8.83 1.60 4.69
N THR A 115 8.69 2.59 3.80
CA THR A 115 9.71 2.91 2.80
C THR A 115 10.36 4.26 3.07
N TYR A 116 11.61 4.41 2.66
CA TYR A 116 12.37 5.63 2.82
C TYR A 116 13.10 5.99 1.52
N VAL A 117 13.02 7.24 1.09
CA VAL A 117 13.74 7.77 -0.08
C VAL A 117 14.88 8.67 0.39
N ASP A 118 16.10 8.32 -0.02
CA ASP A 118 17.26 9.19 0.11
C ASP A 118 17.30 10.16 -1.07
N VAL A 119 17.01 11.43 -0.82
CA VAL A 119 16.93 12.46 -1.87
C VAL A 119 18.29 12.81 -2.46
N ASN A 120 19.39 12.45 -1.79
CA ASN A 120 20.75 12.67 -2.29
C ASN A 120 21.32 11.45 -3.02
N VAL A 121 20.62 10.32 -2.99
CA VAL A 121 21.08 9.05 -3.57
C VAL A 121 22.48 8.69 -3.01
N THR A 122 22.65 8.78 -1.69
CA THR A 122 23.95 8.64 -1.03
C THR A 122 24.52 7.25 -1.32
N ASN A 123 25.76 7.21 -1.82
CA ASN A 123 26.41 5.99 -2.27
C ASN A 123 25.60 5.17 -3.29
N GLY A 124 24.72 5.80 -4.06
CA GLY A 124 23.87 5.13 -5.04
C GLY A 124 22.57 4.52 -4.48
N ALA A 125 22.31 4.58 -3.17
CA ALA A 125 21.06 4.08 -2.60
C ALA A 125 19.94 5.12 -2.73
N LEU A 126 18.88 4.81 -3.48
CA LEU A 126 17.74 5.71 -3.67
C LEU A 126 16.60 5.39 -2.69
N LYS A 127 16.17 4.13 -2.66
CA LYS A 127 14.99 3.71 -1.89
C LYS A 127 15.32 2.55 -0.97
N TRP A 128 14.80 2.65 0.25
CA TRP A 128 14.95 1.69 1.33
C TRP A 128 13.58 1.16 1.76
N ILE A 129 13.57 -0.03 2.34
CA ILE A 129 12.40 -0.64 2.94
C ILE A 129 12.76 -1.22 4.30
N LYS A 130 11.86 -1.07 5.27
CA LYS A 130 11.97 -1.70 6.58
C LYS A 130 11.59 -3.17 6.44
N GLU A 131 12.56 -4.08 6.42
CA GLU A 131 12.29 -5.52 6.22
C GLU A 131 12.08 -6.27 7.54
N SER A 132 12.68 -5.80 8.63
CA SER A 132 12.62 -6.50 9.92
C SER A 132 12.66 -5.55 11.11
N GLY A 133 11.99 -5.95 12.20
CA GLY A 133 11.88 -5.19 13.44
C GLY A 133 11.06 -3.90 13.33
N ASN A 134 10.64 -3.35 14.47
CA ASN A 134 9.91 -2.08 14.55
C ASN A 134 10.76 -0.93 15.13
N GLY A 135 12.07 -1.16 15.30
CA GLY A 135 13.05 -0.17 15.79
C GLY A 135 13.68 0.66 14.67
N ASN A 136 14.85 1.24 14.94
CA ASN A 136 15.63 2.04 13.98
C ASN A 136 16.61 1.21 13.12
N THR A 137 16.66 -0.10 13.29
CA THR A 137 17.50 -1.03 12.52
C THR A 137 16.67 -2.01 11.70
N GLY A 138 17.25 -2.65 10.68
CA GLY A 138 16.55 -3.59 9.80
C GLY A 138 16.02 -2.97 8.51
N TRP A 139 16.60 -1.84 8.10
CA TRP A 139 16.40 -1.25 6.78
C TRP A 139 17.30 -1.93 5.74
N LYS A 140 16.75 -2.18 4.55
CA LYS A 140 17.52 -2.59 3.37
C LYS A 140 17.26 -1.67 2.19
N VAL A 141 18.24 -1.59 1.30
CA VAL A 141 18.07 -0.92 0.00
C VAL A 141 17.16 -1.77 -0.88
N LEU A 142 16.03 -1.17 -1.26
CA LEU A 142 15.08 -1.72 -2.23
C LEU A 142 15.45 -1.31 -3.66
N THR A 143 15.97 -0.09 -3.84
CA THR A 143 16.42 0.42 -5.13
C THR A 143 17.71 1.20 -4.95
N GLY A 144 18.77 0.72 -5.57
CA GLY A 144 20.06 1.40 -5.56
C GLY A 144 20.95 0.97 -6.71
N ASP A 145 21.82 1.88 -7.12
CA ASP A 145 22.84 1.67 -8.12
C ASP A 145 24.08 2.49 -7.76
N THR A 146 25.15 1.78 -7.38
CA THR A 146 26.42 2.39 -7.03
C THR A 146 27.12 3.06 -8.22
N GLY A 147 26.71 2.79 -9.46
CA GLY A 147 27.46 3.11 -10.66
C GLY A 147 28.77 2.32 -10.76
N TRP A 148 29.49 2.46 -11.87
CA TRP A 148 30.79 1.81 -12.03
C TRP A 148 31.87 2.51 -11.19
N ARG A 149 32.53 1.75 -10.31
CA ARG A 149 33.63 2.21 -9.46
C ARG A 149 34.92 1.51 -9.83
N THR A 150 36.01 2.24 -9.91
CA THR A 150 37.31 1.68 -10.31
C THR A 150 38.01 1.10 -9.10
N LEU A 151 38.36 -0.18 -9.17
CA LEU A 151 39.12 -0.85 -8.12
C LEU A 151 40.63 -0.64 -8.30
N ARG A 152 41.37 -0.77 -7.20
CA ARG A 152 42.82 -0.73 -7.18
C ARG A 152 43.43 -1.95 -7.89
N THR A 153 43.53 -1.86 -9.20
CA THR A 153 43.99 -2.95 -10.06
C THR A 153 45.51 -3.11 -9.99
N LEU A 154 45.97 -4.35 -9.78
CA LEU A 154 47.37 -4.78 -9.74
C LEU A 154 47.81 -5.39 -11.06
N SER A 155 49.13 -5.53 -11.25
CA SER A 155 49.74 -6.19 -12.41
C SER A 155 49.23 -5.66 -13.76
N LYS A 156 48.70 -4.42 -13.79
CA LYS A 156 48.00 -3.86 -14.94
C LYS A 156 48.96 -3.37 -16.01
N LEU A 157 48.66 -3.72 -17.25
CA LEU A 157 49.38 -3.22 -18.41
C LEU A 157 49.02 -1.75 -18.69
N THR A 158 50.01 -0.96 -19.09
CA THR A 158 49.83 0.37 -19.69
C THR A 158 50.51 0.43 -21.04
N VAL A 159 49.74 0.72 -22.10
CA VAL A 159 50.23 0.82 -23.48
C VAL A 159 49.60 2.05 -24.14
N GLY A 160 50.42 2.90 -24.76
CA GLY A 160 49.93 4.09 -25.46
C GLY A 160 49.12 5.06 -24.60
N GLY A 161 49.45 5.19 -23.31
CA GLY A 161 48.73 6.03 -22.34
C GLY A 161 47.43 5.44 -21.80
N ARG A 162 47.04 4.24 -22.25
CA ARG A 162 45.88 3.49 -21.76
C ARG A 162 46.31 2.46 -20.73
N THR A 163 45.56 2.34 -19.65
CA THR A 163 45.89 1.44 -18.53
C THR A 163 44.73 0.51 -18.26
N SER A 164 45.02 -0.78 -18.11
CA SER A 164 44.00 -1.76 -17.73
C SER A 164 43.36 -1.40 -16.38
N PHE A 165 42.06 -1.59 -16.27
CA PHE A 165 41.28 -1.39 -15.06
C PHE A 165 40.35 -2.57 -14.80
N ILE A 166 40.00 -2.72 -13.53
CA ILE A 166 38.85 -3.48 -13.06
C ILE A 166 37.88 -2.48 -12.44
N LYS A 167 36.63 -2.49 -12.90
CA LYS A 167 35.53 -1.75 -12.28
C LYS A 167 34.52 -2.71 -11.67
N ILE A 168 33.82 -2.23 -10.65
CA ILE A 168 32.76 -2.94 -9.96
C ILE A 168 31.50 -2.07 -9.91
N ARG A 169 30.33 -2.70 -9.97
CA ARG A 169 29.03 -2.04 -9.80
C ARG A 169 28.09 -2.98 -9.08
N ARG A 170 27.38 -2.45 -8.08
CA ARG A 170 26.24 -3.10 -7.43
C ARG A 170 24.96 -2.38 -7.82
N VAL A 171 24.00 -3.14 -8.34
CA VAL A 171 22.61 -2.72 -8.58
C VAL A 171 21.72 -3.62 -7.75
N ASN A 172 21.05 -3.05 -6.75
CA ASN A 172 20.33 -3.82 -5.72
C ASN A 172 21.26 -4.91 -5.14
N ASN A 173 20.94 -6.20 -5.30
CA ASN A 173 21.79 -7.27 -4.79
C ASN A 173 22.74 -7.86 -5.84
N LEU A 174 22.70 -7.41 -7.09
CA LEU A 174 23.57 -7.90 -8.16
C LEU A 174 24.87 -7.09 -8.20
N VAL A 175 25.99 -7.76 -7.99
CA VAL A 175 27.33 -7.22 -8.20
C VAL A 175 27.84 -7.68 -9.56
N SER A 176 28.46 -6.78 -10.31
CA SER A 176 29.05 -7.03 -11.63
C SER A 176 30.40 -6.38 -11.75
N TYR A 177 31.30 -7.01 -12.52
CA TYR A 177 32.62 -6.48 -12.80
C TYR A 177 32.81 -6.17 -14.29
N GLN A 178 33.66 -5.19 -14.55
CA GLN A 178 34.12 -4.85 -15.88
C GLN A 178 35.65 -4.88 -15.91
N PHE A 179 36.19 -5.70 -16.80
CA PHE A 179 37.61 -5.75 -17.12
C PHE A 179 37.82 -5.04 -18.45
N GLY A 180 38.78 -4.15 -18.53
CA GLY A 180 39.09 -3.43 -19.77
C GLY A 180 40.19 -2.40 -19.57
N GLY A 181 40.18 -1.34 -20.38
CA GLY A 181 41.07 -0.18 -20.23
C GLY A 181 42.07 -0.01 -21.36
N LEU A 182 42.29 -1.04 -22.18
CA LEU A 182 43.10 -0.95 -23.39
C LEU A 182 42.22 -0.82 -24.64
N ASP A 183 42.85 -0.71 -25.82
CA ASP A 183 42.15 -0.64 -27.10
C ASP A 183 41.24 -1.87 -27.32
N TRP A 184 40.15 -1.67 -28.05
CA TRP A 184 39.10 -2.68 -28.29
C TRP A 184 38.50 -3.30 -27.00
N GLY A 185 38.61 -2.58 -25.88
CA GLY A 185 38.12 -3.02 -24.58
C GLY A 185 38.92 -4.18 -23.98
N TRP A 186 40.18 -4.37 -24.41
CA TRP A 186 41.04 -5.41 -23.83
C TRP A 186 41.42 -5.10 -22.39
N PHE A 187 41.63 -6.18 -21.64
CA PHE A 187 42.35 -6.15 -20.39
C PHE A 187 43.74 -6.73 -20.62
N GLY A 188 44.75 -6.12 -20.02
CA GLY A 188 46.12 -6.60 -20.11
C GLY A 188 46.84 -6.61 -18.77
N ILE A 189 47.75 -7.54 -18.62
CA ILE A 189 48.69 -7.63 -17.50
C ILE A 189 50.13 -7.44 -17.98
N ILE A 190 50.97 -6.91 -17.11
CA ILE A 190 52.41 -6.89 -17.35
C ILE A 190 53.02 -8.28 -17.21
N ARG A 191 54.16 -8.46 -17.86
CA ARG A 191 54.99 -9.67 -17.84
C ARG A 191 55.43 -10.02 -16.42
N ARG A 192 55.66 -11.31 -16.22
CA ARG A 192 56.19 -11.86 -14.97
C ARG A 192 57.54 -11.21 -14.64
N GLU A 193 57.74 -10.87 -13.36
CA GLU A 193 58.92 -10.17 -12.83
C GLU A 193 59.05 -8.71 -13.32
N GLY A 194 58.08 -8.20 -14.08
CA GLY A 194 58.01 -6.78 -14.45
C GLY A 194 57.67 -5.88 -13.24
N PRO A 195 58.06 -4.59 -13.26
CA PRO A 195 57.73 -3.65 -12.19
C PRO A 195 56.22 -3.54 -11.94
N GLY A 196 55.77 -3.91 -10.73
CA GLY A 196 54.36 -3.92 -10.34
C GLY A 196 53.62 -5.25 -10.57
N PHE A 197 54.31 -6.29 -11.07
CA PHE A 197 53.74 -7.63 -11.20
C PHE A 197 53.59 -8.25 -9.81
N VAL A 198 52.39 -8.73 -9.49
CA VAL A 198 52.10 -9.39 -8.22
C VAL A 198 51.81 -10.86 -8.48
N ARG A 199 52.75 -11.71 -8.08
CA ARG A 199 52.63 -13.17 -8.22
C ARG A 199 51.52 -13.72 -7.33
N HIS A 200 50.77 -14.70 -7.83
CA HIS A 200 50.01 -15.60 -6.96
C HIS A 200 50.85 -16.85 -6.64
N SER A 201 51.28 -16.96 -5.39
CA SER A 201 52.27 -17.97 -4.97
C SER A 201 51.82 -19.41 -5.23
N SER A 202 50.55 -19.75 -4.98
CA SER A 202 50.09 -21.14 -5.05
C SER A 202 50.02 -21.69 -6.48
N THR A 203 49.97 -20.83 -7.50
CA THR A 203 49.99 -21.24 -8.92
C THR A 203 51.31 -20.93 -9.62
N GLY A 204 52.33 -20.54 -8.86
CA GLY A 204 53.71 -20.38 -9.33
C GLY A 204 53.84 -19.36 -10.46
N ASP A 205 54.56 -19.73 -11.52
CA ASP A 205 54.84 -18.87 -12.68
C ASP A 205 53.64 -18.65 -13.61
N ARG A 206 52.51 -19.31 -13.31
CA ARG A 206 51.24 -19.15 -14.04
C ARG A 206 50.25 -18.22 -13.33
N GLY A 207 50.59 -17.79 -12.12
CA GLY A 207 49.70 -17.05 -11.22
C GLY A 207 49.98 -15.57 -11.15
N VAL A 208 48.94 -14.75 -11.27
CA VAL A 208 49.02 -13.30 -11.07
C VAL A 208 47.82 -12.80 -10.27
N LYS A 209 48.05 -11.91 -9.31
CA LYS A 209 46.99 -11.17 -8.63
C LYS A 209 46.66 -9.91 -9.41
N VAL A 210 45.37 -9.67 -9.60
CA VAL A 210 44.84 -8.45 -10.22
C VAL A 210 44.07 -7.58 -9.23
N LEU A 211 43.67 -8.14 -8.08
CA LEU A 211 43.29 -7.45 -6.84
C LEU A 211 43.95 -8.16 -5.64
N ASN A 212 44.37 -7.44 -4.60
CA ASN A 212 44.94 -8.06 -3.40
C ASN A 212 43.85 -8.62 -2.48
N PRO A 213 44.23 -9.49 -1.53
CA PRO A 213 43.41 -9.80 -0.37
C PRO A 213 42.87 -8.52 0.29
N GLY A 214 41.54 -8.44 0.44
CA GLY A 214 40.81 -7.34 1.06
C GLY A 214 40.45 -6.18 0.14
N ASP A 215 40.86 -6.20 -1.14
CA ASP A 215 40.62 -5.09 -2.07
C ASP A 215 39.19 -5.04 -2.64
N ILE A 216 38.37 -6.08 -2.42
CA ILE A 216 36.93 -6.01 -2.71
C ILE A 216 36.22 -5.38 -1.50
N PRO A 217 35.61 -4.18 -1.63
CA PRO A 217 35.02 -3.46 -0.51
C PRO A 217 33.80 -4.15 0.08
N GLU A 218 33.51 -3.84 1.35
CA GLU A 218 32.25 -4.25 2.00
C GLU A 218 31.04 -3.70 1.26
N GLY A 219 29.99 -4.51 1.20
CA GLY A 219 28.81 -4.25 0.39
C GLY A 219 28.95 -4.71 -1.06
N PHE A 220 30.08 -5.32 -1.44
CA PHE A 220 30.30 -5.87 -2.77
C PHE A 220 30.82 -7.31 -2.78
N ARG A 221 31.11 -7.93 -1.63
CA ARG A 221 31.80 -9.24 -1.59
C ARG A 221 30.84 -10.39 -1.91
N SER A 222 31.37 -11.45 -2.51
CA SER A 222 30.61 -12.68 -2.75
C SER A 222 30.60 -13.57 -1.51
N GLU A 223 29.50 -14.28 -1.26
CA GLU A 223 29.42 -15.25 -0.15
C GLU A 223 30.43 -16.40 -0.32
N SER A 224 30.54 -16.93 -1.54
CA SER A 224 31.44 -18.01 -1.91
C SER A 224 32.51 -17.54 -2.89
N SER A 225 33.60 -18.30 -2.97
CA SER A 225 34.58 -18.09 -4.03
C SER A 225 34.03 -18.56 -5.38
N LEU A 226 34.40 -17.85 -6.43
CA LEU A 226 33.92 -18.06 -7.79
C LEU A 226 35.09 -18.26 -8.75
N ILE A 227 34.84 -19.00 -9.82
CA ILE A 227 35.83 -19.33 -10.85
C ILE A 227 35.17 -19.22 -12.23
N GLY A 228 35.93 -18.77 -13.21
CA GLY A 228 35.53 -18.77 -14.61
C GLY A 228 36.73 -18.67 -15.53
N SER A 229 36.48 -18.49 -16.82
CA SER A 229 37.51 -18.61 -17.85
C SER A 229 38.04 -17.26 -18.34
N ILE A 230 39.31 -17.24 -18.72
CA ILE A 230 39.95 -16.16 -19.48
C ILE A 230 40.44 -16.68 -20.83
N TYR A 231 40.36 -15.83 -21.85
CA TYR A 231 40.71 -16.14 -23.24
C TYR A 231 41.59 -15.05 -23.83
N SER A 232 42.28 -15.35 -24.92
CA SER A 232 42.77 -14.33 -25.85
C SER A 232 41.61 -13.68 -26.59
N ASP A 233 41.90 -12.60 -27.33
CA ASP A 233 40.90 -11.95 -28.20
C ASP A 233 40.36 -12.90 -29.28
N SER A 234 41.22 -13.77 -29.82
CA SER A 234 40.86 -14.83 -30.77
C SER A 234 40.13 -16.03 -30.18
N GLY A 235 39.86 -16.05 -28.87
CA GLY A 235 39.14 -17.13 -28.19
C GLY A 235 40.01 -18.32 -27.75
N LYS A 236 41.35 -18.23 -27.85
CA LYS A 236 42.23 -19.25 -27.27
C LYS A 236 42.10 -19.23 -25.74
N PRO A 237 41.86 -20.36 -25.07
CA PRO A 237 41.83 -20.40 -23.60
C PRO A 237 43.19 -20.00 -23.02
N TYR A 238 43.22 -18.90 -22.26
CA TYR A 238 44.39 -18.46 -21.50
C TYR A 238 44.45 -19.10 -20.11
N GLY A 239 43.30 -19.44 -19.53
CA GLY A 239 43.23 -20.07 -18.21
C GLY A 239 41.95 -19.69 -17.48
N ILE A 240 42.07 -19.44 -16.18
CA ILE A 240 40.94 -19.09 -15.31
C ILE A 240 41.15 -17.75 -14.61
N TRP A 241 40.03 -17.13 -14.25
CA TRP A 241 39.98 -16.17 -13.15
C TRP A 241 39.40 -16.84 -11.92
N TYR A 242 39.85 -16.43 -10.75
CA TYR A 242 39.34 -16.85 -9.45
C TYR A 242 39.09 -15.62 -8.59
N LEU A 243 37.90 -15.55 -7.99
CA LEU A 243 37.48 -14.52 -7.06
C LEU A 243 37.29 -15.19 -5.70
N GLY A 244 38.08 -14.78 -4.70
CA GLY A 244 37.94 -15.25 -3.34
C GLY A 244 36.71 -14.63 -2.68
N GLY A 245 35.82 -15.44 -2.09
CA GLY A 245 34.67 -14.95 -1.33
C GLY A 245 35.07 -14.40 0.05
N LYS A 246 34.06 -14.10 0.88
CA LYS A 246 34.28 -13.54 2.23
C LYS A 246 35.24 -14.36 3.10
N SER A 247 35.13 -15.69 3.02
CA SER A 247 35.96 -16.63 3.77
C SER A 247 37.32 -16.93 3.12
N ASP A 248 37.58 -16.37 1.93
CA ASP A 248 38.83 -16.54 1.17
C ASP A 248 39.41 -15.17 0.79
N ALA A 249 39.44 -14.27 1.78
CA ALA A 249 40.16 -13.00 1.75
C ALA A 249 39.81 -12.00 0.63
N ASN A 250 38.74 -12.19 -0.15
CA ASN A 250 38.17 -11.15 -1.04
C ASN A 250 39.17 -10.54 -2.05
N TYR A 251 39.75 -11.37 -2.92
CA TYR A 251 40.72 -10.97 -3.95
C TYR A 251 40.32 -11.50 -5.33
N ILE A 252 41.01 -11.05 -6.38
CA ILE A 252 40.91 -11.62 -7.72
C ILE A 252 42.31 -11.95 -8.25
N GLN A 253 42.43 -13.15 -8.79
CA GLN A 253 43.64 -13.61 -9.46
C GLN A 253 43.32 -14.28 -10.79
N PHE A 254 44.32 -14.34 -11.66
CA PHE A 254 44.30 -15.19 -12.85
C PHE A 254 45.34 -16.31 -12.72
N SER A 255 44.97 -17.49 -13.21
CA SER A 255 45.85 -18.65 -13.33
C SER A 255 45.86 -19.08 -14.79
N PHE A 256 46.99 -18.85 -15.45
CA PHE A 256 47.16 -19.16 -16.86
C PHE A 256 47.44 -20.66 -17.07
N ASN A 257 47.09 -21.18 -18.24
CA ASN A 257 47.43 -22.54 -18.65
C ASN A 257 48.94 -22.66 -18.90
N ASP A 258 49.48 -21.67 -19.60
CA ASP A 258 50.90 -21.51 -19.93
C ASP A 258 51.59 -20.59 -18.91
N VAL A 259 52.93 -20.67 -18.82
CA VAL A 259 53.73 -19.76 -17.98
C VAL A 259 53.57 -18.32 -18.43
N ILE A 260 53.38 -17.40 -17.49
CA ILE A 260 53.35 -15.97 -17.79
C ILE A 260 54.75 -15.56 -18.29
N PRO A 261 54.87 -14.96 -19.49
CA PRO A 261 56.16 -14.61 -20.07
C PRO A 261 56.92 -13.58 -19.23
N THR A 262 58.24 -13.57 -19.32
CA THR A 262 59.13 -12.59 -18.66
C THR A 262 59.68 -11.55 -19.63
N ASP A 263 59.49 -11.75 -20.92
CA ASP A 263 60.03 -10.96 -22.03
C ASP A 263 58.96 -10.11 -22.75
N ARG A 264 57.67 -10.41 -22.54
CA ARG A 264 56.54 -9.66 -23.11
C ARG A 264 55.32 -9.63 -22.20
N ASP A 265 54.59 -8.52 -22.26
CA ASP A 265 53.31 -8.35 -21.56
C ASP A 265 52.18 -9.11 -22.28
N ILE A 266 51.05 -9.32 -21.61
CA ILE A 266 49.84 -9.94 -22.21
C ILE A 266 48.76 -8.87 -22.29
N GLY A 267 48.38 -8.46 -23.51
CA GLY A 267 47.57 -7.26 -23.73
C GLY A 267 46.14 -7.49 -24.21
N ASP A 268 45.76 -8.73 -24.52
CA ASP A 268 44.55 -9.08 -25.28
C ASP A 268 43.62 -10.03 -24.50
N ILE A 269 43.58 -9.92 -23.18
CA ILE A 269 42.79 -10.81 -22.32
C ILE A 269 41.30 -10.45 -22.40
N ARG A 270 40.48 -11.46 -22.70
CA ARG A 270 39.02 -11.46 -22.56
C ARG A 270 38.64 -12.26 -21.31
N VAL A 271 37.90 -11.64 -20.40
CA VAL A 271 37.45 -12.26 -19.15
C VAL A 271 35.98 -12.63 -19.31
N SER A 272 35.59 -13.86 -18.98
CA SER A 272 34.16 -14.23 -18.96
C SER A 272 33.39 -13.36 -17.95
N ALA A 273 32.07 -13.27 -18.09
CA ALA A 273 31.25 -12.46 -17.17
C ALA A 273 31.50 -12.83 -15.70
N VAL A 274 31.69 -11.82 -14.85
CA VAL A 274 31.83 -11.95 -13.40
C VAL A 274 30.69 -11.18 -12.75
N SER A 275 29.71 -11.91 -12.25
CA SER A 275 28.56 -11.35 -11.54
C SER A 275 28.03 -12.33 -10.51
N TYR A 276 27.53 -11.82 -9.39
CA TYR A 276 26.96 -12.62 -8.32
C TYR A 276 25.99 -11.80 -7.47
N ILE A 277 25.18 -12.49 -6.68
CA ILE A 277 24.32 -11.87 -5.67
C ILE A 277 25.11 -11.71 -4.37
N THR A 278 24.93 -10.57 -3.70
CA THR A 278 25.46 -10.33 -2.35
C THR A 278 24.33 -9.97 -1.40
N ASP A 279 24.38 -10.53 -0.20
CA ASP A 279 23.48 -10.18 0.91
C ASP A 279 24.15 -9.22 1.90
N GLU A 280 25.36 -8.73 1.59
CA GLU A 280 26.01 -7.72 2.42
C GLU A 280 25.15 -6.44 2.49
N PRO A 281 25.16 -5.73 3.64
CA PRO A 281 24.57 -4.40 3.74
C PRO A 281 25.04 -3.49 2.59
N TRP A 282 24.21 -2.50 2.23
CA TRP A 282 24.61 -1.54 1.20
C TRP A 282 25.90 -0.81 1.61
N PRO A 283 26.86 -0.59 0.70
CA PRO A 283 28.14 0.04 1.04
C PRO A 283 27.95 1.43 1.64
N THR A 284 28.59 1.67 2.78
CA THR A 284 28.64 2.99 3.44
C THR A 284 29.72 3.89 2.86
N THR A 285 30.67 3.33 2.11
CA THR A 285 31.71 4.05 1.35
C THR A 285 31.89 3.34 0.00
N LEU A 286 32.07 4.12 -1.07
CA LEU A 286 32.38 3.59 -2.39
C LEU A 286 33.88 3.65 -2.66
N PRO A 287 34.46 2.67 -3.38
CA PRO A 287 35.87 2.68 -3.76
C PRO A 287 36.20 3.72 -4.83
#